data_AF-A0AB36YSV1-F1
#
_entry.id   AF-A0AB36YSV1-F1
#
_cell.length_a   1.000
_cell.length_b   1.000
_cell.length_c   1.000
_cell.angle_alpha   90.00
_cell.angle_beta   90.00
_cell.angle_gamma   90.00
#
_symmetry.space_group_name_H-M   'P 1'
#
loop_
_entity.id
_entity.type
_entity.pdbx_description
1 polymer ?
#
loop_
_entity_poly.entity_id
_entity_poly.type
_entity_poly.pdbx_seq_one_letter_code
_entity_poly.pdbx_strand_id
1 'polypeptide(L)'
;MSKIMHAGRSMVELLLLIAVALVPVVSGLLVMAFQLEAKLAENANISVQEAVFSVDNALDRMHETALRTLPFAGESCDSVKSALQDQVAIRSMIRSLTLLKDNQPYCSTASGSLEHYSSFASSGQRVALSYGPPDTRQKLLVDFHQKGKSNSVIVTAYAMQIRNELDGFLDGLTLLVEFGDRYIWSNGDSRDLKRPSQSEFFTSAMSAKYGYTVKGGYPEGFTAQEIRQSVLQIAPSLMLVGIVTGSIVYLALFRARANRRGTAAERS
;
A
#
# COMPACT_ATOMS: atom_id res chain seq x y z
N MET A 1 0.71 -4.59 68.24
CA MET A 1 0.63 -5.46 67.04
C MET A 1 -0.66 -5.31 66.20
N SER A 2 -1.79 -4.85 66.73
CA SER A 2 -3.07 -4.75 65.98
C SER A 2 -3.12 -3.68 64.86
N LYS A 3 -2.41 -2.54 64.99
CA LYS A 3 -2.41 -1.47 63.96
C LYS A 3 -1.80 -1.88 62.61
N ILE A 4 -0.86 -2.82 62.59
CA ILE A 4 -0.17 -3.26 61.37
C ILE A 4 -1.09 -4.17 60.53
N MET A 5 -1.94 -4.98 61.17
CA MET A 5 -2.92 -5.84 60.49
C MET A 5 -4.05 -5.04 59.81
N HIS A 6 -4.47 -3.90 60.38
CA HIS A 6 -5.47 -3.02 59.76
C HIS A 6 -4.91 -2.23 58.57
N ALA A 7 -3.65 -1.81 58.63
CA ALA A 7 -2.98 -1.13 57.52
C ALA A 7 -2.82 -2.05 56.30
N GLY A 8 -2.42 -3.30 56.50
CA GLY A 8 -2.30 -4.30 55.43
C GLY A 8 -3.63 -4.59 54.73
N ARG A 9 -4.73 -4.71 55.48
CA ARG A 9 -6.07 -4.96 54.91
C ARG A 9 -6.59 -3.78 54.09
N SER A 10 -6.36 -2.54 54.56
CA SER A 10 -6.74 -1.33 53.83
C SER A 10 -5.93 -1.13 52.56
N MET A 11 -4.65 -1.52 52.56
CA MET A 11 -3.77 -1.42 51.39
C MET A 11 -4.16 -2.44 50.32
N VAL A 12 -4.53 -3.67 50.70
CA VAL A 12 -5.03 -4.70 49.78
C VAL A 12 -6.35 -4.26 49.12
N GLU A 13 -7.26 -3.63 49.86
CA GLU A 13 -8.52 -3.13 49.30
C GLU A 13 -8.30 -1.98 48.30
N LEU A 14 -7.34 -1.10 48.56
CA LEU A 14 -6.97 -0.02 47.63
C LEU A 14 -6.33 -0.57 46.36
N LEU A 15 -5.44 -1.56 46.48
CA LEU A 15 -4.85 -2.26 45.34
C LEU A 15 -5.91 -2.98 44.50
N LEU A 16 -6.88 -3.63 45.14
CA LEU A 16 -7.99 -4.29 44.45
C LEU A 16 -8.89 -3.28 43.72
N LEU A 17 -9.17 -2.12 44.32
CA LEU A 17 -9.95 -1.06 43.67
C LEU A 17 -9.23 -0.49 42.44
N ILE A 18 -7.92 -0.23 42.57
CA ILE A 18 -7.10 0.23 41.44
C ILE A 18 -7.06 -0.84 40.34
N ALA A 19 -6.85 -2.12 40.71
CA ALA A 19 -6.84 -3.22 39.75
C ALA A 19 -8.18 -3.31 38.99
N VAL A 20 -9.31 -3.25 39.69
CA VAL A 20 -10.63 -3.36 39.05
C VAL A 20 -10.95 -2.15 38.17
N ALA A 21 -10.49 -0.94 38.53
CA ALA A 21 -10.64 0.24 37.68
C ALA A 21 -9.72 0.21 36.44
N LEU A 22 -8.55 -0.41 36.55
CA LEU A 22 -7.53 -0.43 35.50
C LEU A 22 -7.71 -1.56 34.49
N VAL A 23 -8.32 -2.68 34.91
CA VAL A 23 -8.58 -3.84 34.05
C VAL A 23 -9.33 -3.45 32.76
N PRO A 24 -10.48 -2.74 32.78
CA PRO A 24 -11.20 -2.35 31.57
C PRO A 24 -10.37 -1.47 30.63
N VAL A 25 -9.54 -0.59 31.19
CA VAL A 25 -8.68 0.33 30.43
C VAL A 25 -7.61 -0.46 29.69
N VAL A 26 -6.86 -1.32 30.41
CA VAL A 26 -5.79 -2.13 29.80
C VAL A 26 -6.37 -3.12 28.79
N SER A 27 -7.48 -3.79 29.10
CA SER A 27 -8.11 -4.71 28.15
C SER A 27 -8.59 -3.97 26.89
N GLY A 28 -9.16 -2.77 27.04
CA GLY A 28 -9.63 -1.97 25.91
C GLY A 28 -8.48 -1.55 24.99
N LEU A 29 -7.36 -1.09 25.58
CA LEU A 29 -6.17 -0.69 24.81
C LEU A 29 -5.53 -1.88 24.09
N LEU A 30 -5.43 -3.05 24.75
CA LEU A 30 -4.89 -4.26 24.12
C LEU A 30 -5.74 -4.72 22.93
N VAL A 31 -7.06 -4.75 23.12
CA VAL A 31 -8.01 -5.14 22.07
C VAL A 31 -7.95 -4.17 20.89
N MET A 32 -7.82 -2.87 21.15
CA MET A 32 -7.66 -1.85 20.12
C MET A 32 -6.37 -2.03 19.32
N ALA A 33 -5.23 -2.25 19.99
CA ALA A 33 -3.95 -2.47 19.32
C ALA A 33 -4.01 -3.69 18.40
N PHE A 34 -4.58 -4.80 18.89
CA PHE A 34 -4.75 -6.01 18.09
C PHE A 34 -5.67 -5.80 16.88
N GLN A 35 -6.79 -5.07 17.05
CA GLN A 35 -7.69 -4.75 15.95
C GLN A 35 -7.01 -3.87 14.89
N LEU A 36 -6.18 -2.92 15.31
CA LEU A 36 -5.45 -2.05 14.40
C LEU A 36 -4.42 -2.86 13.59
N GLU A 37 -3.61 -3.69 14.24
CA GLU A 37 -2.65 -4.55 13.54
C GLU A 37 -3.34 -5.47 12.53
N ALA A 38 -4.44 -6.13 12.94
CA ALA A 38 -5.23 -6.97 12.04
C ALA A 38 -5.79 -6.18 10.84
N LYS A 39 -6.25 -4.94 11.08
CA LYS A 39 -6.73 -4.04 10.02
C LYS A 39 -5.61 -3.62 9.08
N LEU A 40 -4.43 -3.26 9.59
CA LEU A 40 -3.29 -2.88 8.76
C LEU A 40 -2.82 -4.07 7.90
N ALA A 41 -2.76 -5.28 8.46
CA ALA A 41 -2.44 -6.48 7.70
C ALA A 41 -3.43 -6.76 6.56
N GLU A 42 -4.73 -6.67 6.86
CA GLU A 42 -5.78 -6.88 5.86
C GLU A 42 -5.76 -5.79 4.78
N ASN A 43 -5.61 -4.53 5.18
CA ASN A 43 -5.48 -3.40 4.26
C ASN A 43 -4.30 -3.57 3.30
N ALA A 44 -3.13 -3.94 3.80
CA ALA A 44 -1.96 -4.19 2.97
C ALA A 44 -2.24 -5.30 1.94
N ASN A 45 -2.90 -6.39 2.36
CA ASN A 45 -3.23 -7.50 1.48
C ASN A 45 -4.23 -7.08 0.39
N ILE A 46 -5.34 -6.44 0.77
CA ILE A 46 -6.38 -5.96 -0.16
C ILE A 46 -5.76 -4.97 -1.15
N SER A 47 -5.04 -3.96 -0.67
CA SER A 47 -4.46 -2.92 -1.52
C SER A 47 -3.43 -3.48 -2.51
N VAL A 48 -2.65 -4.51 -2.14
CA VAL A 48 -1.75 -5.17 -3.10
C VAL A 48 -2.53 -5.88 -4.21
N GLN A 49 -3.63 -6.56 -3.88
CA GLN A 49 -4.48 -7.22 -4.89
C GLN A 49 -5.17 -6.20 -5.81
N GLU A 50 -5.72 -5.14 -5.23
CA GLU A 50 -6.35 -4.05 -5.99
C GLU A 50 -5.32 -3.30 -6.86
N ALA A 51 -4.10 -3.12 -6.38
CA ALA A 51 -3.01 -2.52 -7.16
C ALA A 51 -2.63 -3.38 -8.37
N VAL A 52 -2.58 -4.71 -8.23
CA VAL A 52 -2.41 -5.61 -9.39
C VAL A 52 -3.56 -5.41 -10.38
N PHE A 53 -4.80 -5.37 -9.91
CA PHE A 53 -5.95 -5.16 -10.80
C PHE A 53 -5.88 -3.81 -11.54
N SER A 54 -5.54 -2.73 -10.84
CA SER A 54 -5.46 -1.40 -11.43
C SER A 54 -4.31 -1.29 -12.46
N VAL A 55 -3.13 -1.82 -12.12
CA VAL A 55 -1.98 -1.82 -13.03
C VAL A 55 -2.24 -2.73 -14.25
N ASP A 56 -2.89 -3.88 -14.08
CA ASP A 56 -3.33 -4.73 -15.20
C ASP A 56 -4.27 -3.95 -16.12
N ASN A 57 -5.24 -3.21 -15.57
CA ASN A 57 -6.17 -2.39 -16.35
C ASN A 57 -5.45 -1.24 -17.09
N ALA A 58 -4.41 -0.65 -16.50
CA ALA A 58 -3.57 0.35 -17.18
C ALA A 58 -2.81 -0.28 -18.36
N LEU A 59 -2.23 -1.46 -18.18
CA LEU A 59 -1.51 -2.20 -19.22
C LEU A 59 -2.45 -2.75 -20.31
N ASP A 60 -3.70 -3.06 -19.98
CA ASP A 60 -4.72 -3.48 -20.94
C ASP A 60 -4.99 -2.40 -22.00
N ARG A 61 -5.01 -1.12 -21.60
CA ARG A 61 -5.14 0.00 -22.54
C ARG A 61 -3.96 0.10 -23.51
N MET A 62 -2.76 -0.24 -23.04
CA MET A 62 -1.57 -0.33 -23.89
C MET A 62 -1.66 -1.53 -24.83
N HIS A 63 -2.12 -2.67 -24.32
CA HIS A 63 -2.34 -3.88 -25.13
C HIS A 63 -3.35 -3.64 -26.25
N GLU A 64 -4.48 -3.02 -25.97
CA GLU A 64 -5.47 -2.64 -26.99
C GLU A 64 -4.89 -1.71 -28.05
N THR A 65 -4.08 -0.73 -27.63
CA THR A 65 -3.38 0.17 -28.54
C THR A 65 -2.43 -0.63 -29.43
N ALA A 66 -1.66 -1.55 -28.85
CA ALA A 66 -0.73 -2.40 -29.59
C ALA A 66 -1.45 -3.26 -30.64
N LEU A 67 -2.60 -3.84 -30.29
CA LEU A 67 -3.41 -4.62 -31.22
C LEU A 67 -3.95 -3.78 -32.39
N ARG A 68 -4.33 -2.52 -32.14
CA ARG A 68 -4.76 -1.58 -33.20
C ARG A 68 -3.62 -1.11 -34.07
N THR A 69 -2.40 -1.06 -33.54
CA THR A 69 -1.21 -0.67 -34.29
C THR A 69 -0.60 -1.83 -35.08
N LEU A 70 -0.81 -3.07 -34.65
CA LEU A 70 -0.24 -4.28 -35.26
C LEU A 70 -0.49 -4.41 -36.78
N PRO A 71 -1.66 -4.02 -37.35
CA PRO A 71 -1.89 -4.07 -38.78
C PRO A 71 -0.92 -3.21 -39.62
N PHE A 72 -0.38 -2.13 -39.05
CA PHE A 72 0.62 -1.29 -39.73
C PHE A 72 2.02 -1.93 -39.74
N ALA A 73 2.25 -2.94 -38.90
CA ALA A 73 3.52 -3.61 -38.81
C ALA A 73 3.74 -4.48 -40.05
N GLY A 74 4.75 -4.14 -40.86
CA GLY A 74 5.07 -4.78 -42.14
C GLY A 74 5.01 -3.84 -43.33
N GLU A 75 4.35 -2.69 -43.21
CA GLU A 75 4.38 -1.62 -44.21
C GLU A 75 5.67 -0.79 -44.14
N SER A 76 5.96 0.00 -45.18
CA SER A 76 7.09 0.91 -45.18
C SER A 76 6.86 2.05 -44.18
N CYS A 77 7.92 2.52 -43.52
CA CYS A 77 7.78 3.56 -42.51
C CYS A 77 7.16 4.85 -43.10
N ASP A 78 7.50 5.18 -44.34
CA ASP A 78 7.00 6.38 -45.01
C ASP A 78 5.49 6.36 -45.25
N SER A 79 4.87 5.20 -45.48
CA SER A 79 3.42 5.11 -45.67
C SER A 79 2.63 5.20 -44.37
N VAL A 80 3.17 4.63 -43.27
CA VAL A 80 2.43 4.52 -42.00
C VAL A 80 2.76 5.60 -40.97
N LYS A 81 3.86 6.35 -41.13
CA LYS A 81 4.32 7.30 -40.11
C LYS A 81 3.26 8.34 -39.73
N SER A 82 2.53 8.89 -40.69
CA SER A 82 1.44 9.84 -40.42
C SER A 82 0.33 9.20 -39.59
N ALA A 83 -0.13 8.00 -40.00
CA ALA A 83 -1.17 7.27 -39.28
C ALA A 83 -0.75 6.89 -37.85
N LEU A 84 0.53 6.55 -37.63
CA LEU A 84 1.05 6.30 -36.30
C LEU A 84 1.10 7.58 -35.44
N GLN A 85 1.47 8.72 -36.04
CA GLN A 85 1.45 10.01 -35.34
C GLN A 85 0.02 10.42 -34.94
N ASP A 86 -0.96 10.19 -35.79
CA ASP A 86 -2.37 10.43 -35.47
C ASP A 86 -2.84 9.54 -34.30
N GLN A 87 -2.46 8.26 -34.27
CA GLN A 87 -2.78 7.36 -33.15
C GLN A 87 -2.18 7.82 -31.82
N VAL A 88 -0.96 8.37 -31.84
CA VAL A 88 -0.32 8.95 -30.65
C VAL A 88 -1.03 10.25 -30.25
N ALA A 89 -1.38 11.11 -31.20
CA ALA A 89 -2.05 12.39 -30.94
C ALA A 89 -3.45 12.20 -30.32
N ILE A 90 -4.20 11.18 -30.75
CA ILE A 90 -5.52 10.86 -30.20
C ILE A 90 -5.43 10.30 -28.77
N ARG A 91 -4.32 9.66 -28.41
CA ARG A 91 -4.14 8.96 -27.12
C ARG A 91 -3.09 9.67 -26.29
N SER A 92 -3.51 10.67 -25.52
CA SER A 92 -2.64 11.52 -24.68
C SER A 92 -1.71 10.76 -23.70
N MET A 93 -2.03 9.50 -23.37
CA MET A 93 -1.21 8.63 -22.51
C MET A 93 -0.02 7.99 -23.24
N ILE A 94 -0.12 7.80 -24.56
CA ILE A 94 0.91 7.16 -25.37
C ILE A 94 1.95 8.21 -25.73
N ARG A 95 3.23 7.87 -25.49
CA ARG A 95 4.35 8.72 -25.89
C ARG A 95 4.80 8.39 -27.30
N SER A 96 4.87 7.10 -27.64
CA SER A 96 5.34 6.66 -28.94
C SER A 96 4.90 5.25 -29.29
N LEU A 97 4.93 4.97 -30.59
CA LEU A 97 4.69 3.67 -31.20
C LEU A 97 5.92 3.31 -32.02
N THR A 98 6.42 2.10 -31.84
CA THR A 98 7.57 1.57 -32.57
C THR A 98 7.19 0.25 -33.23
N LEU A 99 7.42 0.16 -34.54
CA LEU A 99 7.19 -1.04 -35.32
C LEU A 99 8.49 -1.81 -35.48
N LEU A 100 8.42 -3.12 -35.34
CA LEU A 100 9.54 -4.03 -35.44
C LEU A 100 9.27 -5.12 -36.47
N LYS A 101 10.31 -5.46 -37.22
CA LYS A 101 10.36 -6.59 -38.15
C LYS A 101 11.52 -7.48 -37.71
N ASP A 102 11.25 -8.76 -37.47
CA ASP A 102 12.26 -9.71 -36.98
C ASP A 102 13.02 -9.20 -35.74
N ASN A 103 12.28 -8.64 -34.77
CA ASN A 103 12.79 -7.98 -33.55
C ASN A 103 13.69 -6.75 -33.77
N GLN A 104 13.83 -6.26 -35.01
CA GLN A 104 14.54 -5.02 -35.29
C GLN A 104 13.56 -3.86 -35.49
N PRO A 105 13.70 -2.76 -34.73
CA PRO A 105 12.86 -1.59 -34.88
C PRO A 105 13.21 -0.86 -36.18
N TYR A 106 12.21 -0.63 -37.03
CA TYR A 106 12.41 0.01 -38.34
C TYR A 106 11.63 1.32 -38.49
N CYS A 107 10.60 1.53 -37.67
CA CYS A 107 9.79 2.74 -37.71
C CYS A 107 9.39 3.15 -36.29
N SER A 108 9.47 4.43 -35.97
CA SER A 108 9.07 4.96 -34.66
C SER A 108 8.50 6.37 -34.81
N THR A 109 7.51 6.68 -33.97
CA THR A 109 6.99 8.06 -33.84
C THR A 109 7.83 8.92 -32.91
N ALA A 110 8.64 8.31 -32.04
CA ALA A 110 9.60 9.03 -31.20
C ALA A 110 10.91 9.28 -31.94
N SER A 111 11.45 10.48 -31.76
CA SER A 111 12.81 10.83 -32.15
C SER A 111 13.80 10.25 -31.12
N GLY A 112 14.83 9.52 -31.58
CA GLY A 112 15.89 8.99 -30.72
C GLY A 112 16.45 7.65 -31.21
N SER A 113 17.45 7.13 -30.50
CA SER A 113 17.99 5.79 -30.76
C SER A 113 16.93 4.72 -30.49
N LEU A 114 16.86 3.72 -31.37
CA LEU A 114 15.94 2.59 -31.26
C LEU A 114 16.62 1.33 -30.72
N GLU A 115 17.93 1.35 -30.45
CA GLU A 115 18.72 0.17 -30.08
C GLU A 115 18.19 -0.55 -28.82
N HIS A 116 17.69 0.22 -27.85
CA HIS A 116 17.11 -0.36 -26.63
C HIS A 116 15.91 -1.26 -26.94
N TYR A 117 15.11 -0.93 -27.95
CA TYR A 117 13.92 -1.71 -28.32
C TYR A 117 14.26 -3.08 -28.91
N SER A 118 15.40 -3.22 -29.61
CA SER A 118 15.87 -4.53 -30.10
C SER A 118 16.21 -5.47 -28.94
N SER A 119 16.90 -4.94 -27.92
CA SER A 119 17.26 -5.70 -26.72
C SER A 119 16.02 -6.13 -25.93
N PHE A 120 15.04 -5.22 -25.79
CA PHE A 120 13.79 -5.50 -25.12
C PHE A 120 12.95 -6.55 -25.88
N ALA A 121 12.77 -6.40 -27.19
CA ALA A 121 12.02 -7.36 -28.00
C ALA A 121 12.62 -8.79 -27.98
N SER A 122 13.95 -8.88 -27.83
CA SER A 122 14.68 -10.14 -27.76
C SER A 122 14.65 -10.79 -26.37
N SER A 123 14.45 -10.01 -25.31
CA SER A 123 14.34 -10.52 -23.92
C SER A 123 13.14 -11.44 -23.70
N GLY A 124 12.12 -11.35 -24.57
CA GLY A 124 10.85 -12.08 -24.41
C GLY A 124 9.91 -11.48 -23.37
N GLN A 125 10.33 -10.43 -22.66
CA GLN A 125 9.48 -9.71 -21.72
C GLN A 125 8.36 -8.96 -22.46
N ARG A 126 7.15 -8.98 -21.89
CA ARG A 126 6.00 -8.26 -22.44
C ARG A 126 5.96 -6.80 -22.02
N VAL A 127 6.48 -6.49 -20.83
CA VAL A 127 6.45 -5.15 -20.25
C VAL A 127 7.79 -4.88 -19.59
N ALA A 128 8.33 -3.68 -19.81
CA ALA A 128 9.50 -3.19 -19.08
C ALA A 128 9.35 -1.71 -18.76
N LEU A 129 10.03 -1.27 -17.71
CA LEU A 129 10.23 0.14 -17.43
C LEU A 129 11.45 0.64 -18.20
N SER A 130 11.36 1.79 -18.83
CA SER A 130 12.48 2.46 -19.50
C SER A 130 12.60 3.92 -19.10
N TYR A 131 13.76 4.52 -19.31
CA TYR A 131 13.99 5.92 -19.01
C TYR A 131 13.96 6.73 -20.29
N GLY A 132 13.20 7.83 -20.27
CA GLY A 132 13.25 8.82 -21.34
C GLY A 132 14.63 9.52 -21.41
N PRO A 133 14.88 10.30 -22.49
CA PRO A 133 16.10 11.06 -22.63
C PRO A 133 16.35 12.02 -21.44
N PRO A 134 17.62 12.24 -21.05
CA PRO A 134 18.00 12.92 -19.82
C PRO A 134 17.48 14.36 -19.67
N ASP A 135 17.16 15.03 -20.79
CA ASP A 135 16.69 16.42 -20.84
C ASP A 135 15.23 16.59 -20.36
N THR A 136 14.38 15.59 -20.58
CA THR A 136 12.93 15.71 -20.29
C THR A 136 12.56 15.23 -18.89
N ARG A 137 12.76 16.07 -17.85
CA ARG A 137 12.35 15.80 -16.44
C ARG A 137 12.46 14.32 -16.04
N GLN A 138 13.52 13.65 -16.49
CA GLN A 138 13.80 12.25 -16.20
C GLN A 138 12.55 11.34 -16.20
N LYS A 139 11.64 11.46 -17.17
CA LYS A 139 10.36 10.74 -17.12
C LYS A 139 10.58 9.23 -17.26
N LEU A 140 10.05 8.46 -16.31
CA LEU A 140 9.94 7.01 -16.40
C LEU A 140 8.84 6.65 -17.42
N LEU A 141 9.14 5.68 -18.27
CA LEU A 141 8.30 5.18 -19.33
C LEU A 141 7.99 3.70 -19.10
N VAL A 142 6.89 3.25 -19.69
CA VAL A 142 6.48 1.86 -19.72
C VAL A 142 6.47 1.44 -21.18
N ASP A 143 7.25 0.41 -21.50
CA ASP A 143 7.30 -0.20 -22.83
C ASP A 143 6.51 -1.51 -22.80
N PHE A 144 5.56 -1.65 -23.72
CA PHE A 144 4.74 -2.83 -23.90
C PHE A 144 5.02 -3.47 -25.25
N HIS A 145 5.47 -4.73 -25.26
CA HIS A 145 5.76 -5.51 -26.47
C HIS A 145 4.60 -6.42 -26.83
N GLN A 146 4.05 -6.23 -28.03
CA GLN A 146 3.06 -7.12 -28.63
C GLN A 146 3.65 -7.84 -29.84
N LYS A 147 3.80 -9.16 -29.73
CA LYS A 147 4.22 -10.01 -30.85
C LYS A 147 3.04 -10.31 -31.79
N GLY A 148 3.28 -10.20 -33.09
CA GLY A 148 2.44 -10.75 -34.16
C GLY A 148 3.07 -12.02 -34.75
N LYS A 149 2.70 -12.38 -35.99
CA LYS A 149 3.23 -13.57 -36.67
C LYS A 149 4.71 -13.40 -37.07
N SER A 150 5.03 -12.32 -37.77
CA SER A 150 6.39 -11.98 -38.23
C SER A 150 6.84 -10.57 -37.81
N ASN A 151 5.88 -9.72 -37.44
CA ASN A 151 6.11 -8.33 -37.07
C ASN A 151 5.64 -8.13 -35.63
N SER A 152 6.18 -7.13 -34.94
CA SER A 152 5.76 -6.79 -33.59
C SER A 152 5.69 -5.28 -33.39
N VAL A 153 5.01 -4.87 -32.33
CA VAL A 153 4.84 -3.46 -31.97
C VAL A 153 5.27 -3.27 -30.54
N ILE A 154 6.00 -2.18 -30.29
CA ILE A 154 6.24 -1.66 -28.97
C ILE A 154 5.43 -0.38 -28.79
N VAL A 155 4.64 -0.35 -27.72
CA VAL A 155 3.87 0.82 -27.29
C VAL A 155 4.57 1.39 -26.07
N THR A 156 4.98 2.65 -26.14
CA THR A 156 5.62 3.36 -25.04
C THR A 156 4.65 4.38 -24.45
N ALA A 157 4.37 4.29 -23.16
CA ALA A 157 3.50 5.21 -22.43
C ALA A 157 4.23 5.88 -21.26
N TYR A 158 3.68 6.97 -20.75
CA TYR A 158 4.18 7.59 -19.53
C TYR A 158 3.81 6.74 -18.30
N ALA A 159 4.80 6.43 -17.46
CA ALA A 159 4.56 5.67 -16.23
C ALA A 159 3.77 6.45 -15.16
N MET A 160 3.49 7.74 -15.41
CA MET A 160 2.66 8.58 -14.55
C MET A 160 1.28 7.98 -14.29
N GLN A 161 0.70 7.27 -15.26
CA GLN A 161 -0.59 6.63 -15.04
C GLN A 161 -0.50 5.55 -13.97
N ILE A 162 0.50 4.67 -14.05
CA ILE A 162 0.77 3.68 -13.00
C ILE A 162 0.99 4.39 -11.66
N ARG A 163 1.75 5.50 -11.63
CA ARG A 163 1.92 6.26 -10.37
C ARG A 163 0.62 6.77 -9.80
N ASN A 164 -0.25 7.34 -10.63
CA ASN A 164 -1.55 7.86 -10.18
C ASN A 164 -2.43 6.73 -9.63
N GLU A 165 -2.39 5.55 -10.25
CA GLU A 165 -3.09 4.38 -9.70
C GLU A 165 -2.52 3.99 -8.34
N LEU A 166 -1.19 4.03 -8.15
CA LEU A 166 -0.53 3.69 -6.88
C LEU A 166 -0.71 4.74 -5.78
N ASP A 167 -0.97 6.00 -6.13
CA ASP A 167 -1.21 7.09 -5.18
C ASP A 167 -2.63 7.04 -4.59
N GLY A 168 -3.57 6.39 -5.27
CA GLY A 168 -4.98 6.31 -4.85
C GLY A 168 -5.27 5.36 -3.68
N PHE A 169 -4.25 4.75 -3.07
CA PHE A 169 -4.41 3.75 -2.01
C PHE A 169 -4.32 4.35 -0.61
N LEU A 170 -4.61 3.52 0.41
CA LEU A 170 -4.75 3.92 1.81
C LEU A 170 -3.56 4.73 2.36
N ASP A 171 -3.89 5.72 3.20
CA ASP A 171 -2.89 6.57 3.86
C ASP A 171 -1.81 5.76 4.58
N GLY A 172 -0.55 6.12 4.31
CA GLY A 172 0.63 5.51 4.92
C GLY A 172 1.07 4.18 4.33
N LEU A 173 0.25 3.53 3.48
CA LEU A 173 0.65 2.32 2.79
C LEU A 173 1.59 2.65 1.63
N THR A 174 2.73 1.95 1.57
CA THR A 174 3.68 2.08 0.46
C THR A 174 3.50 0.94 -0.53
N LEU A 175 3.02 1.25 -1.73
CA LEU A 175 2.94 0.33 -2.84
C LEU A 175 4.05 0.56 -3.86
N LEU A 176 4.67 -0.52 -4.30
CA LEU A 176 5.78 -0.52 -5.23
C LEU A 176 5.56 -1.61 -6.28
N VAL A 177 5.72 -1.26 -7.55
CA VAL A 177 5.56 -2.18 -8.68
C VAL A 177 6.92 -2.45 -9.31
N GLU A 178 7.29 -3.72 -9.42
CA GLU A 178 8.55 -4.18 -9.97
C GLU A 178 8.36 -4.85 -11.33
N PHE A 179 9.10 -4.34 -12.32
CA PHE A 179 9.24 -4.91 -13.65
C PHE A 179 10.70 -5.35 -13.81
N GLY A 180 11.00 -6.59 -13.42
CA GLY A 180 12.37 -7.08 -13.33
C GLY A 180 13.18 -6.29 -12.30
N ASP A 181 14.32 -5.73 -12.72
CA ASP A 181 15.22 -4.98 -11.83
C ASP A 181 14.79 -3.53 -11.56
N ARG A 182 13.77 -3.05 -12.28
CA ARG A 182 13.28 -1.67 -12.16
C ARG A 182 11.98 -1.64 -11.39
N TYR A 183 11.80 -0.59 -10.61
CA TYR A 183 10.58 -0.37 -9.86
C TYR A 183 10.07 1.07 -9.97
N ILE A 184 8.78 1.21 -9.67
CA ILE A 184 8.04 2.47 -9.57
C ILE A 184 7.15 2.46 -8.33
N TRP A 185 6.98 3.61 -7.70
CA TRP A 185 6.06 3.84 -6.59
C TRP A 185 5.41 5.22 -6.74
N SER A 186 4.46 5.57 -5.88
CA SER A 186 3.69 6.83 -5.98
C SER A 186 4.59 8.07 -6.11
N ASN A 187 5.63 8.15 -5.27
CA ASN A 187 6.49 9.34 -5.19
C ASN A 187 7.80 9.25 -5.99
N GLY A 188 8.08 8.14 -6.67
CA GLY A 188 9.39 7.96 -7.30
C GLY A 188 9.61 6.66 -8.05
N ASP A 189 10.88 6.28 -8.23
CA ASP A 189 11.29 5.09 -8.98
C ASP A 189 12.67 4.56 -8.60
N SER A 190 13.10 3.51 -9.30
CA SER A 190 14.41 2.85 -9.15
C SER A 190 15.66 3.73 -9.20
N ARG A 191 15.57 5.01 -9.57
CA ARG A 191 16.72 5.95 -9.51
C ARG A 191 16.81 6.69 -8.19
N ASP A 192 15.81 6.59 -7.33
CA ASP A 192 15.83 7.24 -6.03
C ASP A 192 16.96 6.64 -5.16
N LEU A 193 17.65 7.50 -4.41
CA LEU A 193 18.76 7.11 -3.53
C LEU A 193 18.36 6.07 -2.47
N LYS A 194 17.08 6.06 -2.08
CA LYS A 194 16.55 5.17 -1.06
C LYS A 194 15.24 4.55 -1.54
N ARG A 195 15.19 3.22 -1.52
CA ARG A 195 13.96 2.46 -1.70
C ARG A 195 13.02 2.69 -0.50
N PRO A 196 11.71 2.93 -0.73
CA PRO A 196 10.79 3.17 0.37
C PRO A 196 10.64 1.92 1.24
N SER A 197 10.44 2.11 2.55
CA SER A 197 10.32 1.01 3.50
C SER A 197 8.93 0.37 3.43
N GLN A 198 8.90 -0.96 3.54
CA GLN A 198 7.70 -1.79 3.51
C GLN A 198 7.81 -2.90 4.57
N SER A 199 8.52 -2.62 5.67
CA SER A 199 8.92 -3.62 6.67
C SER A 199 7.75 -4.17 7.50
N GLU A 200 6.71 -3.37 7.70
CA GLU A 200 5.54 -3.77 8.49
C GLU A 200 4.44 -4.28 7.58
N PHE A 201 3.85 -5.42 7.93
CA PHE A 201 2.78 -6.08 7.17
C PHE A 201 3.11 -6.26 5.67
N PHE A 202 4.36 -6.63 5.38
CA PHE A 202 4.82 -6.84 4.01
C PHE A 202 3.98 -7.92 3.32
N THR A 203 3.49 -7.59 2.13
CA THR A 203 2.79 -8.52 1.25
C THR A 203 3.15 -8.25 -0.21
N SER A 204 3.02 -9.28 -1.04
CA SER A 204 3.35 -9.20 -2.45
C SER A 204 2.43 -10.06 -3.30
N ALA A 205 2.11 -9.57 -4.49
CA ALA A 205 1.35 -10.31 -5.49
C ALA A 205 1.98 -10.14 -6.88
N MET A 206 1.95 -11.21 -7.67
CA MET A 206 2.46 -11.19 -9.04
C MET A 206 1.28 -11.18 -10.02
N SER A 207 1.33 -10.31 -11.02
CA SER A 207 0.35 -10.31 -12.11
C SER A 207 0.52 -11.57 -12.96
N ALA A 208 -0.53 -12.39 -13.03
CA ALA A 208 -0.57 -13.56 -13.90
C ALA A 208 -0.58 -13.19 -15.39
N LYS A 209 -1.04 -11.97 -15.72
CA LYS A 209 -1.21 -11.52 -17.11
C LYS A 209 0.07 -10.91 -17.70
N TYR A 210 0.80 -10.14 -16.89
CA TYR A 210 1.94 -9.35 -17.36
C TYR A 210 3.26 -9.66 -16.65
N GLY A 211 3.25 -10.46 -15.57
CA GLY A 211 4.46 -10.98 -14.93
C GLY A 211 5.25 -9.97 -14.09
N TYR A 212 4.68 -8.79 -13.80
CA TYR A 212 5.24 -7.86 -12.83
C TYR A 212 4.81 -8.22 -11.41
N THR A 213 5.54 -7.71 -10.40
CA THR A 213 5.22 -7.94 -8.98
C THR A 213 4.86 -6.63 -8.30
N VAL A 214 3.76 -6.62 -7.55
CA VAL A 214 3.41 -5.55 -6.62
C VAL A 214 3.86 -5.95 -5.22
N LYS A 215 4.55 -5.05 -4.54
CA LYS A 215 4.96 -5.18 -3.14
C LYS A 215 4.32 -4.04 -2.36
N GLY A 216 3.69 -4.38 -1.24
CA GLY A 216 3.01 -3.44 -0.37
C GLY A 216 3.40 -3.66 1.08
N GLY A 217 3.35 -2.60 1.87
CA GLY A 217 3.58 -2.64 3.30
C GLY A 217 3.67 -1.23 3.88
N TYR A 218 3.75 -1.17 5.20
CA TYR A 218 3.91 0.08 5.93
C TYR A 218 5.38 0.33 6.27
N PRO A 219 5.81 1.59 6.36
CA PRO A 219 7.16 1.92 6.79
C PRO A 219 7.36 1.55 8.26
N GLU A 220 8.62 1.33 8.64
CA GLU A 220 9.00 1.05 10.01
C GLU A 220 8.53 2.15 10.98
N GLY A 221 7.91 1.76 12.09
CA GLY A 221 7.37 2.64 13.11
C GLY A 221 5.94 3.12 12.84
N PHE A 222 5.34 2.78 11.71
CA PHE A 222 3.99 3.24 11.35
C PHE A 222 2.94 2.72 12.33
N THR A 223 2.96 1.42 12.65
CA THR A 223 2.00 0.82 13.60
C THR A 223 2.08 1.49 14.97
N ALA A 224 3.29 1.73 15.49
CA ALA A 224 3.46 2.36 16.78
C ALA A 224 2.94 3.81 16.80
N GLN A 225 3.16 4.56 15.71
CA GLN A 225 2.63 5.90 15.55
C GLN A 225 1.10 5.90 15.51
N GLU A 226 0.50 4.98 14.74
CA GLU A 226 -0.95 4.88 14.57
C GLU A 226 -1.65 4.42 15.87
N ILE A 227 -1.04 3.47 16.60
CA ILE A 227 -1.48 3.09 17.95
C ILE A 227 -1.44 4.33 18.85
N ARG A 228 -0.33 5.08 18.89
CA ARG A 228 -0.21 6.26 19.77
C ARG A 228 -1.28 7.31 19.47
N GLN A 229 -1.54 7.56 18.19
CA GLN A 229 -2.55 8.53 17.76
C GLN A 229 -3.96 8.07 18.15
N SER A 230 -4.27 6.80 17.93
CA SER A 230 -5.56 6.21 18.28
C SER A 230 -5.77 6.13 19.81
N VAL A 231 -4.72 5.83 20.58
CA VAL A 231 -4.76 5.82 22.06
C VAL A 231 -5.05 7.22 22.59
N LEU A 232 -4.47 8.28 22.02
CA LEU A 232 -4.77 9.66 22.44
C LEU A 232 -6.27 10.01 22.28
N GLN A 233 -6.93 9.45 21.27
CA GLN A 233 -8.35 9.68 21.02
C GLN A 233 -9.26 8.84 21.93
N ILE A 234 -8.87 7.59 22.24
CA ILE A 234 -9.70 6.63 22.97
C ILE A 234 -9.42 6.64 24.49
N ALA A 235 -8.25 7.08 24.94
CA ALA A 235 -7.89 7.09 26.35
C ALA A 235 -8.90 7.82 27.26
N PRO A 236 -9.45 9.00 26.90
CA PRO A 236 -10.41 9.70 27.76
C PRO A 236 -11.69 8.91 28.02
N SER A 237 -12.21 8.20 27.01
CA SER A 237 -13.43 7.41 27.16
C SER A 237 -13.18 6.16 28.01
N LEU A 238 -12.06 5.47 27.81
CA LEU A 238 -11.65 4.33 28.64
C LEU A 238 -11.42 4.75 30.09
N MET A 239 -10.81 5.91 30.34
CA MET A 239 -10.63 6.45 31.69
C MET A 239 -11.97 6.69 32.38
N LEU A 240 -12.96 7.24 31.68
CA LEU A 240 -14.31 7.45 32.23
C LEU A 240 -14.93 6.11 32.65
N VAL A 241 -14.84 5.08 31.79
CA VAL A 241 -15.33 3.73 32.11
C VAL A 241 -14.62 3.18 33.36
N GLY A 242 -13.29 3.29 33.43
CA GLY A 242 -12.52 2.85 34.59
C GLY A 242 -12.92 3.57 35.89
N ILE A 243 -13.14 4.89 35.84
CA ILE A 243 -13.60 5.70 36.98
C ILE A 243 -15.00 5.25 37.44
N VAL A 244 -15.93 5.02 36.51
CA VAL A 244 -17.29 4.58 36.83
C VAL A 244 -17.27 3.17 37.46
N THR A 245 -16.53 2.23 36.87
CA THR A 245 -16.38 0.88 37.40
C THR A 245 -15.76 0.90 38.80
N GLY A 246 -14.68 1.67 38.99
CA GLY A 246 -14.06 1.85 40.30
C GLY A 246 -15.00 2.46 41.34
N SER A 247 -15.78 3.47 40.95
CA SER A 247 -16.75 4.15 41.82
C SER A 247 -17.87 3.20 42.28
N ILE A 248 -18.40 2.36 41.40
CA ILE A 248 -19.44 1.37 41.72
C ILE A 248 -18.92 0.36 42.75
N VAL A 249 -17.71 -0.17 42.52
CA VAL A 249 -17.10 -1.15 43.44
C VAL A 249 -16.77 -0.53 44.79
N TYR A 250 -16.28 0.71 44.80
CA TYR A 250 -16.05 1.46 46.03
C TYR A 250 -17.34 1.65 46.84
N LEU A 251 -18.44 2.07 46.19
CA LEU A 251 -19.74 2.22 46.84
C LEU A 251 -20.29 0.89 47.37
N ALA A 252 -20.12 -0.21 46.64
CA ALA A 252 -20.53 -1.54 47.08
C ALA A 252 -19.76 -2.00 48.33
N LEU A 253 -18.43 -1.80 48.36
CA LEU A 253 -17.60 -2.10 49.53
C LEU A 253 -17.95 -1.19 50.72
N PHE A 254 -18.19 0.10 50.47
CA PHE A 254 -18.60 1.04 51.52
C PHE A 254 -19.93 0.65 52.16
N ARG A 255 -20.94 0.32 51.34
CA ARG A 255 -22.25 -0.17 51.81
C ARG A 255 -22.11 -1.48 52.60
N ALA A 256 -21.29 -2.42 52.14
CA ALA A 256 -21.04 -3.67 52.86
C ALA A 256 -20.38 -3.45 54.25
N ARG A 257 -19.47 -2.46 54.36
CA ARG A 257 -18.87 -2.08 55.66
C ARG A 257 -19.87 -1.41 56.59
N ALA A 258 -20.72 -0.52 56.07
CA ALA A 258 -21.76 0.13 56.85
C ALA A 258 -22.76 -0.90 57.43
N ASN A 259 -23.18 -1.87 56.61
CA ASN A 259 -24.13 -2.89 57.04
C ASN A 259 -23.55 -3.86 58.09
N ARG A 260 -22.25 -4.18 58.03
CA ARG A 260 -21.54 -4.96 59.06
C ARG A 260 -21.37 -4.23 60.40
N ARG A 261 -21.30 -2.89 60.39
CA ARG A 261 -21.25 -2.10 61.63
C ARG A 261 -22.61 -2.00 62.31
N GLY A 262 -23.71 -1.92 61.54
CA GLY A 262 -25.08 -1.94 62.09
C GLY A 262 -25.44 -3.27 62.77
N THR A 263 -25.11 -4.40 62.14
CA THR A 263 -25.37 -5.75 62.71
C THR A 263 -24.53 -6.10 63.94
N ALA A 264 -23.40 -5.43 64.15
CA ALA A 264 -22.60 -5.56 65.37
C ALA A 264 -23.16 -4.74 66.55
N ALA A 265 -23.90 -3.66 66.27
CA ALA A 265 -24.53 -2.81 67.28
C ALA A 265 -25.88 -3.35 67.78
N GLU A 266 -26.56 -4.21 67.01
CA GLU A 266 -27.80 -4.90 67.45
C GLU A 266 -27.54 -6.17 68.28
N ARG A 267 -26.28 -6.55 68.50
CA ARG A 267 -25.89 -7.78 69.23
C ARG A 267 -25.21 -7.52 70.58
N SER A 268 -25.17 -6.27 71.04
CA SER A 268 -24.66 -5.87 72.37
C SER A 268 -25.81 -5.52 73.30
#